data_AF-A0A1U7CUJ2-F1
#
_entry.id   AF-A0A1U7CUJ2-F1
#
_cell.length_a   1.000
_cell.length_b   1.000
_cell.length_c   1.000
_cell.angle_alpha   90.00
_cell.angle_beta   90.00
_cell.angle_gamma   90.00
#
_symmetry.space_group_name_H-M   'P 1'
#
loop_
_entity.id
_entity.type
_entity.pdbx_description
1 polymer ?
#
loop_
_entity_poly.entity_id
_entity_poly.type
_entity_poly.pdbx_seq_one_letter_code
_entity_poly.pdbx_strand_id
1 'polypeptide(L)'
;MARRTRGRLGKRVAVVCFLAATAAVAVGIAAFLASNRIGSTWRLVRGKAAYTRGEWAESAREARDLLKNDPENRGALLLLARSIASSGHFDSAMDVYRRVGPSALEPQDYLLIGDGSSKSGQETLALSAWLNAERLDPDSPDALGRLARYYHDAGKPLEALPRARKLASDPKLGLRGAWIEARISSDLDQPEAAAEPLERVLKADGPSLQTIGIDRAEVVSLAARVNLKLGRPKRALEILDVAPGAEPIRESRWLASRALLQQGKAREAESALAAVVPSESPLRREPSPYTGAASCRPCHSSNYESQQSSRHSQTFHDRWDGPTASGREGEIADPAWRRVHHRLTTDDGTTSLETTVVDQTFRAIVQYIVGSGNHGQTLVVKDEHGEFRESRVSYEPKRGAWTKTIDHPDSPPDALGYLGRPVS
;
A
#
# COMPACT_ATOMS: atom_id res chain seq x y z
N MET A 1 -9.86 67.54 75.72
CA MET A 1 -10.24 66.50 74.74
C MET A 1 -9.24 66.49 73.57
N ALA A 2 -8.15 65.71 73.60
CA ALA A 2 -7.21 65.68 72.46
C ALA A 2 -6.28 64.44 72.42
N ARG A 3 -6.79 63.20 72.63
CA ARG A 3 -5.94 61.99 72.57
C ARG A 3 -6.48 60.79 71.78
N ARG A 4 -7.61 60.92 71.06
CA ARG A 4 -8.24 59.77 70.34
C ARG A 4 -8.04 59.71 68.81
N THR A 5 -7.36 60.67 68.19
CA THR A 5 -7.25 60.75 66.71
C THR A 5 -6.01 60.10 66.10
N ARG A 6 -4.92 59.88 66.86
CA ARG A 6 -3.67 59.28 66.33
C ARG A 6 -3.77 57.79 65.97
N GLY A 7 -4.61 57.01 66.64
CA GLY A 7 -4.75 55.57 66.39
C GLY A 7 -5.53 55.20 65.13
N ARG A 8 -6.44 56.07 64.65
CA ARG A 8 -7.22 55.83 63.42
C ARG A 8 -6.42 56.12 62.14
N LEU A 9 -5.50 57.08 62.18
CA LEU A 9 -4.65 57.42 61.04
C LEU A 9 -3.61 56.32 60.75
N GLY A 10 -2.94 55.81 61.80
CA GLY A 10 -1.99 54.69 61.66
C GLY A 10 -2.64 53.40 61.15
N LYS A 11 -3.87 53.07 61.60
CA LYS A 11 -4.63 51.93 61.09
C LYS A 11 -5.05 52.10 59.62
N ARG A 12 -5.43 53.32 59.19
CA ARG A 12 -5.77 53.60 57.79
C ARG A 12 -4.56 53.51 56.87
N VAL A 13 -3.40 54.03 57.30
CA VAL A 13 -2.13 53.91 56.56
C VAL A 13 -1.70 52.44 56.44
N ALA A 14 -1.80 51.67 57.52
CA ALA A 14 -1.47 50.24 57.49
C ALA A 14 -2.37 49.44 56.52
N VAL A 15 -3.68 49.73 56.48
CA VAL A 15 -4.61 49.09 55.54
C VAL A 15 -4.31 49.48 54.09
N VAL A 16 -4.00 50.75 53.82
CA VAL A 16 -3.63 51.22 52.48
C VAL A 16 -2.31 50.58 52.01
N CYS A 17 -1.30 50.49 52.88
CA CYS A 17 -0.05 49.80 52.56
C CYS A 17 -0.25 48.31 52.31
N PHE A 18 -1.11 47.64 53.09
CA PHE A 18 -1.45 46.24 52.88
C PHE A 18 -2.18 46.02 51.54
N LEU A 19 -3.17 46.85 51.24
CA LEU A 19 -3.88 46.81 49.95
C LEU A 19 -2.93 47.07 48.77
N ALA A 20 -2.03 48.05 48.88
CA ALA A 20 -1.02 48.33 47.86
C ALA A 20 -0.04 47.16 47.65
N ALA A 21 0.40 46.50 48.74
CA ALA A 21 1.25 45.31 48.66
C ALA A 21 0.51 44.14 47.99
N THR A 22 -0.76 43.89 48.33
CA THR A 22 -1.56 42.84 47.69
C THR A 22 -1.81 43.12 46.20
N ALA A 23 -2.03 44.38 45.83
CA ALA A 23 -2.16 44.79 44.43
C ALA A 23 -0.86 44.59 43.65
N ALA A 24 0.29 44.93 44.23
CA ALA A 24 1.60 44.70 43.61
C ALA A 24 1.90 43.22 43.38
N VAL A 25 1.56 42.35 44.36
CA VAL A 25 1.66 40.89 44.20
C VAL A 25 0.72 40.38 43.13
N ALA A 26 -0.54 40.83 43.09
CA ALA A 26 -1.51 40.43 42.06
C ALA A 26 -1.06 40.86 40.65
N VAL A 27 -0.53 42.07 40.49
CA VAL A 27 0.05 42.55 39.22
C VAL A 27 1.29 41.73 38.83
N GLY A 28 2.16 41.40 39.80
CA GLY A 28 3.32 40.55 39.56
C GLY A 28 2.94 39.13 39.10
N ILE A 29 1.94 38.53 39.74
CA ILE A 29 1.38 37.23 39.33
C ILE A 29 0.76 37.33 37.94
N ALA A 30 -0.04 38.36 37.66
CA ALA A 30 -0.65 38.56 36.35
C ALA A 30 0.41 38.76 35.24
N ALA A 31 1.47 39.54 35.50
CA ALA A 31 2.58 39.76 34.58
C ALA A 31 3.40 38.47 34.35
N PHE A 32 3.66 37.69 35.39
CA PHE A 32 4.32 36.39 35.29
C PHE A 32 3.48 35.39 34.49
N LEU A 33 2.18 35.28 34.77
CA LEU A 33 1.26 34.42 34.03
C LEU A 33 1.13 34.85 32.56
N ALA A 34 1.08 36.16 32.27
CA ALA A 34 1.06 36.68 30.92
C ALA A 34 2.37 36.40 30.17
N SER A 35 3.53 36.65 30.80
CA SER A 35 4.85 36.35 30.22
C SER A 35 5.04 34.86 29.94
N ASN A 36 4.65 33.99 30.88
CA ASN A 36 4.73 32.55 30.71
C ASN A 36 3.76 32.05 29.61
N ARG A 37 2.56 32.63 29.50
CA ARG A 37 1.60 32.31 28.42
C ARG A 37 2.08 32.77 27.05
N ILE A 38 2.72 33.93 26.95
CA ILE A 38 3.34 34.42 25.72
C ILE A 38 4.51 33.49 25.33
N GLY A 39 5.34 33.12 26.29
CA GLY A 39 6.44 32.17 26.09
C GLY A 39 5.96 30.79 25.64
N SER A 40 4.88 30.26 26.23
CA SER A 40 4.32 28.96 25.86
C SER A 40 3.70 28.97 24.46
N THR A 41 2.95 30.04 24.12
CA THR A 41 2.35 30.19 22.79
C THR A 41 3.44 30.32 21.72
N TRP A 42 4.47 31.12 21.99
CA TRP A 42 5.61 31.29 21.09
C TRP A 42 6.38 29.99 20.86
N ARG A 43 6.65 29.21 21.91
CA ARG A 43 7.31 27.91 21.79
C ARG A 43 6.49 26.93 20.96
N LEU A 44 5.17 26.87 21.15
CA LEU A 44 4.31 25.98 20.36
C LEU A 44 4.34 26.36 18.87
N VAL A 45 4.31 27.66 18.57
CA VAL A 45 4.43 28.17 17.19
C VAL A 45 5.81 27.86 16.61
N ARG A 46 6.88 28.09 17.35
CA ARG A 46 8.26 27.78 16.92
C ARG A 46 8.45 26.29 16.65
N GLY A 47 7.95 25.44 17.55
CA GLY A 47 8.00 24.00 17.39
C GLY A 47 7.20 23.53 16.17
N LYS A 48 5.99 24.06 15.95
CA LYS A 48 5.21 23.78 14.72
C LYS A 48 5.96 24.24 13.46
N ALA A 49 6.60 25.41 13.49
CA ALA A 49 7.39 25.89 12.37
C ALA A 49 8.61 25.01 12.08
N ALA A 50 9.32 24.56 13.12
CA ALA A 50 10.42 23.61 13.02
C ALA A 50 9.93 22.26 12.44
N TYR A 51 8.77 21.77 12.89
CA TYR A 51 8.12 20.59 12.32
C TYR A 51 7.87 20.76 10.82
N THR A 52 7.25 21.85 10.39
CA THR A 52 7.01 22.08 8.95
C THR A 52 8.28 22.13 8.11
N ARG A 53 9.43 22.53 8.68
CA ARG A 53 10.74 22.52 8.01
C ARG A 53 11.45 21.16 8.02
N GLY A 54 10.89 20.15 8.70
CA GLY A 54 11.51 18.84 8.87
C GLY A 54 12.58 18.79 9.99
N GLU A 55 12.68 19.84 10.80
CA GLU A 55 13.59 19.92 11.94
C GLU A 55 12.98 19.22 13.16
N TRP A 56 12.72 17.92 13.01
CA TRP A 56 11.95 17.12 13.98
C TRP A 56 12.56 17.13 15.38
N ALA A 57 13.90 17.13 15.47
CA ALA A 57 14.62 17.20 16.73
C ALA A 57 14.37 18.54 17.47
N GLU A 58 14.33 19.65 16.74
CA GLU A 58 14.02 20.97 17.32
C GLU A 58 12.56 21.04 17.75
N SER A 59 11.64 20.63 16.88
CA SER A 59 10.21 20.57 17.20
C SER A 59 9.94 19.74 18.47
N ALA A 60 10.58 18.57 18.61
CA ALA A 60 10.47 17.75 19.79
C ALA A 60 11.05 18.43 21.05
N ARG A 61 12.15 19.19 20.94
CA ARG A 61 12.69 19.97 22.07
C ARG A 61 11.72 21.05 22.53
N GLU A 62 11.16 21.83 21.60
CA GLU A 62 10.18 22.86 21.92
C GLU A 62 8.94 22.28 22.61
N ALA A 63 8.43 21.17 22.10
CA ALA A 63 7.30 20.46 22.69
C ALA A 63 7.61 19.94 24.10
N ARG A 64 8.78 19.30 24.32
CA ARG A 64 9.18 18.83 25.67
C ARG A 64 9.31 19.98 26.66
N ASP A 65 9.85 21.12 26.24
CA ASP A 65 9.98 22.28 27.12
C ASP A 65 8.62 22.84 27.56
N LEU A 66 7.60 22.79 26.69
CA LEU A 66 6.22 23.12 27.08
C LEU A 66 5.68 22.14 28.13
N LEU A 67 5.92 20.86 27.91
CA LEU A 67 5.43 19.79 28.78
C LEU A 67 6.09 19.78 30.17
N LYS A 68 7.24 20.45 30.36
CA LYS A 68 7.84 20.65 31.69
C LYS A 68 6.95 21.49 32.62
N ASN A 69 6.25 22.47 32.06
CA ASN A 69 5.40 23.40 32.82
C ASN A 69 3.92 23.00 32.77
N ASP A 70 3.49 22.35 31.70
CA ASP A 70 2.12 21.87 31.49
C ASP A 70 2.15 20.45 30.89
N PRO A 71 2.29 19.40 31.72
CA PRO A 71 2.48 18.02 31.25
C PRO A 71 1.34 17.47 30.39
N GLU A 72 0.14 18.02 30.54
CA GLU A 72 -1.07 17.63 29.83
C GLU A 72 -1.43 18.60 28.70
N ASN A 73 -0.49 19.48 28.32
CA ASN A 73 -0.67 20.36 27.18
C ASN A 73 -0.84 19.56 25.89
N ARG A 74 -2.10 19.39 25.47
CA ARG A 74 -2.43 18.56 24.31
C ARG A 74 -1.74 19.00 23.02
N GLY A 75 -1.60 20.31 22.80
CA GLY A 75 -0.91 20.83 21.61
C GLY A 75 0.57 20.45 21.59
N ALA A 76 1.23 20.51 22.75
CA ALA A 76 2.62 20.07 22.89
C ALA A 76 2.76 18.54 22.84
N LEU A 77 1.83 17.78 23.42
CA LEU A 77 1.82 16.32 23.31
C LEU A 77 1.69 15.85 21.85
N LEU A 78 0.75 16.43 21.10
CA LEU A 78 0.59 16.13 19.66
C LEU A 78 1.84 16.50 18.87
N LEU A 79 2.37 17.71 19.09
CA LEU A 79 3.59 18.14 18.40
C LEU A 79 4.77 17.22 18.73
N LEU A 80 4.92 16.80 19.98
CA LEU A 80 5.95 15.85 20.40
C LEU A 80 5.77 14.49 19.71
N ALA A 81 4.56 13.92 19.76
CA ALA A 81 4.25 12.63 19.14
C ALA A 81 4.55 12.65 17.64
N ARG A 82 4.07 13.68 16.93
CA ARG A 82 4.33 13.88 15.49
C ARG A 82 5.83 13.96 15.21
N SER A 83 6.57 14.77 15.98
CA SER A 83 8.00 14.96 15.77
C SER A 83 8.80 13.68 16.00
N ILE A 84 8.44 12.91 17.03
CA ILE A 84 9.08 11.62 17.33
C ILE A 84 8.76 10.61 16.21
N ALA A 85 7.50 10.52 15.78
CA ALA A 85 7.07 9.63 14.70
C ALA A 85 7.80 9.95 13.38
N SER A 86 7.85 11.22 12.99
CA SER A 86 8.58 11.68 11.79
C SER A 86 10.09 11.48 11.88
N SER A 87 10.64 11.37 13.09
CA SER A 87 12.06 11.00 13.33
C SER A 87 12.30 9.49 13.30
N GLY A 88 11.30 8.67 12.99
CA GLY A 88 11.40 7.21 12.93
C GLY A 88 11.31 6.48 14.28
N HIS A 89 11.14 7.19 15.38
CA HIS A 89 11.09 6.60 16.73
C HIS A 89 9.66 6.20 17.12
N PHE A 90 9.04 5.34 16.32
CA PHE A 90 7.60 5.14 16.33
C PHE A 90 7.04 4.62 17.66
N ASP A 91 7.71 3.66 18.30
CA ASP A 91 7.25 3.09 19.58
C ASP A 91 7.10 4.18 20.65
N SER A 92 8.07 5.11 20.70
CA SER A 92 8.03 6.24 21.63
C SER A 92 6.93 7.25 21.27
N ALA A 93 6.61 7.42 19.98
CA ALA A 93 5.51 8.28 19.57
C ALA A 93 4.15 7.70 19.99
N MET A 94 3.98 6.38 19.91
CA MET A 94 2.75 5.69 20.31
C MET A 94 2.44 5.89 21.80
N ASP A 95 3.46 5.90 22.65
CA ASP A 95 3.28 6.21 24.08
C ASP A 95 2.70 7.61 24.30
N VAL A 96 3.16 8.59 23.52
CA VAL A 96 2.66 9.97 23.59
C VAL A 96 1.26 10.07 22.99
N TYR A 97 0.99 9.42 21.86
CA TYR A 97 -0.35 9.38 21.26
C TYR A 97 -1.39 8.76 22.19
N ARG A 98 -1.03 7.73 22.96
CA ARG A 98 -1.92 7.12 23.97
C ARG A 98 -2.30 8.11 25.08
N ARG A 99 -1.41 9.01 25.49
CA ARG A 99 -1.71 10.07 26.47
C ARG A 99 -2.69 11.10 25.93
N VAL A 100 -2.62 11.39 24.63
CA VAL A 100 -3.53 12.35 23.97
C VAL A 100 -4.94 11.78 23.81
N GLY A 101 -5.06 10.48 23.53
CA GLY A 101 -6.33 9.77 23.34
C GLY A 101 -6.94 9.95 21.95
N PRO A 102 -7.85 9.05 21.51
CA PRO A 102 -8.31 8.98 20.12
C PRO A 102 -9.27 10.11 19.72
N SER A 103 -10.04 10.65 20.65
CA SER A 103 -10.95 11.80 20.41
C SER A 103 -10.19 13.08 20.06
N ALA A 104 -8.88 13.04 20.25
CA ALA A 104 -8.01 14.18 20.20
C ALA A 104 -7.12 14.27 18.96
N LEU A 105 -7.05 13.17 18.22
CA LEU A 105 -6.17 13.00 17.07
C LEU A 105 -6.79 13.62 15.81
N GLU A 106 -5.94 14.20 14.99
CA GLU A 106 -6.27 14.77 13.68
C GLU A 106 -5.93 13.76 12.57
N PRO A 107 -6.40 13.94 11.32
CA PRO A 107 -6.07 13.05 10.21
C PRO A 107 -4.56 12.78 10.08
N GLN A 108 -3.72 13.81 10.23
CA GLN A 108 -2.26 13.67 10.18
C GLN A 108 -1.70 12.73 11.24
N ASP A 109 -2.28 12.70 12.45
CA ASP A 109 -1.83 11.81 13.51
C ASP A 109 -2.12 10.36 13.15
N TYR A 110 -3.32 10.10 12.65
CA TYR A 110 -3.70 8.78 12.17
C TYR A 110 -2.84 8.32 10.98
N LEU A 111 -2.43 9.23 10.09
CA LEU A 111 -1.50 8.92 9.01
C LEU A 111 -0.14 8.48 9.55
N LEU A 112 0.42 9.21 10.52
CA LEU A 112 1.70 8.87 11.15
C LEU A 112 1.63 7.56 11.95
N ILE A 113 0.52 7.33 12.67
CA ILE A 113 0.24 6.07 13.35
C ILE A 113 0.21 4.92 12.35
N GLY A 114 -0.49 5.10 11.23
CA GLY A 114 -0.58 4.07 10.21
C GLY A 114 0.77 3.74 9.57
N ASP A 115 1.53 4.78 9.20
CA ASP A 115 2.85 4.63 8.56
C ASP A 115 3.86 3.92 9.46
N GLY A 116 3.91 4.30 10.74
CA GLY A 116 4.81 3.65 11.69
C GLY A 116 4.38 2.23 12.05
N SER A 117 3.08 1.97 12.12
CA SER A 117 2.55 0.61 12.36
C SER A 117 2.87 -0.32 11.20
N SER A 118 2.72 0.15 9.95
CA SER A 118 3.07 -0.62 8.75
C SER A 118 4.57 -0.94 8.72
N LYS A 119 5.44 0.05 9.00
CA LYS A 119 6.89 -0.19 9.11
C LYS A 119 7.28 -1.20 10.20
N SER A 120 6.45 -1.34 11.22
CA SER A 120 6.66 -2.28 12.33
C SER A 120 5.95 -3.62 12.12
N GLY A 121 5.40 -3.88 10.92
CA GLY A 121 4.68 -5.12 10.58
C GLY A 121 3.29 -5.26 11.22
N GLN A 122 2.77 -4.20 11.85
CA GLN A 122 1.46 -4.19 12.51
C GLN A 122 0.35 -3.77 11.53
N GLU A 123 0.14 -4.57 10.48
CA GLU A 123 -0.72 -4.24 9.33
C GLU A 123 -2.18 -3.92 9.73
N THR A 124 -2.75 -4.66 10.69
CA THR A 124 -4.13 -4.40 11.15
C THR A 124 -4.27 -3.02 11.79
N LEU A 125 -3.28 -2.61 12.59
CA LEU A 125 -3.27 -1.28 13.21
C LEU A 125 -3.03 -0.20 12.15
N ALA A 126 -2.14 -0.48 11.18
CA ALA A 126 -1.85 0.44 10.08
C ALA A 126 -3.11 0.77 9.28
N LEU A 127 -3.82 -0.26 8.83
CA LEU A 127 -5.08 -0.12 8.11
C LEU A 127 -6.13 0.63 8.93
N SER A 128 -6.31 0.27 10.20
CA SER A 128 -7.28 0.94 11.08
C SER A 128 -6.97 2.44 11.23
N ALA A 129 -5.70 2.80 11.37
CA ALA A 129 -5.28 4.19 11.49
C ALA A 129 -5.54 4.96 10.18
N TRP A 130 -5.12 4.44 9.03
CA TRP A 130 -5.37 5.10 7.74
C TRP A 130 -6.86 5.23 7.42
N LEU A 131 -7.70 4.24 7.77
CA LEU A 131 -9.16 4.34 7.66
C LEU A 131 -9.74 5.43 8.57
N ASN A 132 -9.20 5.62 9.78
CA ASN A 132 -9.58 6.73 10.64
C ASN A 132 -9.16 8.08 10.06
N ALA A 133 -8.00 8.18 9.42
CA ALA A 133 -7.59 9.38 8.71
C ALA A 133 -8.57 9.73 7.58
N GLU A 134 -8.91 8.75 6.73
CA GLU A 134 -9.92 8.92 5.66
C GLU A 134 -11.31 9.24 6.21
N ARG A 135 -11.71 8.66 7.35
CA ARG A 135 -13.00 8.97 7.98
C ARG A 135 -13.08 10.42 8.46
N LEU A 136 -11.99 10.96 8.98
CA LEU A 136 -11.93 12.35 9.47
C LEU A 136 -11.77 13.36 8.34
N ASP A 137 -11.04 12.98 7.28
CA ASP A 137 -10.87 13.77 6.07
C ASP A 137 -10.98 12.87 4.82
N PRO A 138 -12.19 12.70 4.27
CA PRO A 138 -12.43 11.81 3.12
C PRO A 138 -11.71 12.22 1.84
N ASP A 139 -11.28 13.48 1.74
CA ASP A 139 -10.61 14.04 0.56
C ASP A 139 -9.09 14.12 0.75
N SER A 140 -8.56 13.69 1.91
CA SER A 140 -7.14 13.72 2.23
C SER A 140 -6.32 12.96 1.19
N PRO A 141 -5.49 13.65 0.37
CA PRO A 141 -4.69 12.99 -0.67
C PRO A 141 -3.70 11.97 -0.09
N ASP A 142 -3.20 12.26 1.12
CA ASP A 142 -2.31 11.40 1.89
C ASP A 142 -2.98 10.11 2.34
N ALA A 143 -4.22 10.17 2.86
CA ALA A 143 -4.97 8.99 3.27
C ALA A 143 -5.37 8.13 2.07
N LEU A 144 -5.88 8.78 1.02
CA LEU A 144 -6.26 8.13 -0.24
C LEU A 144 -5.07 7.39 -0.85
N GLY A 145 -3.89 8.00 -0.89
CA GLY A 145 -2.68 7.40 -1.46
C GLY A 145 -2.13 6.22 -0.66
N ARG A 146 -2.25 6.24 0.67
CA ARG A 146 -1.85 5.11 1.55
C ARG A 146 -2.81 3.95 1.40
N LEU A 147 -4.11 4.21 1.50
CA LEU A 147 -5.13 3.17 1.38
C LEU A 147 -5.20 2.55 -0.02
N ALA A 148 -5.08 3.37 -1.08
CA ALA A 148 -5.06 2.86 -2.45
C ALA A 148 -3.87 1.91 -2.67
N ARG A 149 -2.67 2.26 -2.16
CA ARG A 149 -1.50 1.40 -2.22
C ARG A 149 -1.68 0.14 -1.38
N TYR A 150 -2.08 0.28 -0.12
CA TYR A 150 -2.28 -0.86 0.78
C TYR A 150 -3.26 -1.88 0.18
N TYR A 151 -4.42 -1.43 -0.30
CA TYR A 151 -5.39 -2.34 -0.91
C TYR A 151 -4.89 -2.93 -2.23
N HIS A 152 -4.13 -2.17 -3.04
CA HIS A 152 -3.52 -2.70 -4.26
C HIS A 152 -2.52 -3.81 -3.93
N ASP A 153 -1.60 -3.58 -3.01
CA ASP A 153 -0.58 -4.54 -2.57
C ASP A 153 -1.22 -5.77 -1.89
N ALA A 154 -2.33 -5.58 -1.17
CA ALA A 154 -3.12 -6.66 -0.57
C ALA A 154 -3.99 -7.45 -1.58
N GLY A 155 -3.84 -7.21 -2.88
CA GLY A 155 -4.61 -7.90 -3.92
C GLY A 155 -6.10 -7.57 -3.92
N LYS A 156 -6.47 -6.39 -3.40
CA LYS A 156 -7.84 -5.84 -3.28
C LYS A 156 -8.03 -4.63 -4.20
N PRO A 157 -7.91 -4.81 -5.53
CA PRO A 157 -7.93 -3.69 -6.48
C PRO A 157 -9.28 -2.96 -6.53
N LEU A 158 -10.40 -3.62 -6.17
CA LEU A 158 -11.73 -3.00 -6.18
C LEU A 158 -11.91 -1.98 -5.04
N GLU A 159 -11.27 -2.22 -3.91
CA GLU A 159 -11.21 -1.30 -2.77
C GLU A 159 -10.19 -0.17 -3.01
N ALA A 160 -9.15 -0.44 -3.78
CA ALA A 160 -8.09 0.51 -4.10
C ALA A 160 -8.51 1.54 -5.17
N LEU A 161 -9.20 1.09 -6.23
CA LEU A 161 -9.47 1.89 -7.43
C LEU A 161 -10.23 3.20 -7.18
N PRO A 162 -11.30 3.24 -6.36
CA PRO A 162 -12.02 4.48 -6.08
C PRO A 162 -11.14 5.55 -5.42
N ARG A 163 -10.23 5.12 -4.54
CA ARG A 163 -9.30 6.01 -3.84
C ARG A 163 -8.21 6.53 -4.76
N ALA A 164 -7.70 5.68 -5.64
CA ALA A 164 -6.73 6.08 -6.67
C ALA A 164 -7.30 7.15 -7.62
N ARG A 165 -8.55 6.96 -8.09
CA ARG A 165 -9.28 7.93 -8.92
C ARG A 165 -9.47 9.28 -8.23
N LYS A 166 -9.87 9.23 -6.96
CA LYS A 166 -10.06 10.43 -6.17
C LYS A 166 -8.74 11.18 -5.98
N LEU A 167 -7.66 10.45 -5.68
CA LEU A 167 -6.31 11.01 -5.61
C LEU A 167 -5.85 11.59 -6.96
N ALA A 168 -6.21 10.97 -8.09
CA ALA A 168 -5.81 11.43 -9.43
C ALA A 168 -6.38 12.81 -9.81
N SER A 169 -7.39 13.27 -9.06
CA SER A 169 -7.99 14.60 -9.19
C SER A 169 -7.29 15.66 -8.34
N ASP A 170 -6.38 15.28 -7.45
CA ASP A 170 -5.65 16.23 -6.58
C ASP A 170 -4.65 17.08 -7.38
N PRO A 171 -4.56 18.40 -7.15
CA PRO A 171 -3.63 19.26 -7.89
C PRO A 171 -2.14 18.95 -7.68
N LYS A 172 -1.75 18.39 -6.52
CA LYS A 172 -0.35 18.14 -6.16
C LYS A 172 0.02 16.67 -6.34
N LEU A 173 -0.84 15.77 -5.90
CA LEU A 173 -0.63 14.33 -5.90
C LEU A 173 -1.40 13.62 -7.02
N GLY A 174 -2.08 14.37 -7.90
CA GLY A 174 -2.83 13.83 -9.04
C GLY A 174 -2.00 12.92 -9.95
N LEU A 175 -0.71 13.21 -10.13
CA LEU A 175 0.19 12.36 -10.91
C LEU A 175 0.42 11.00 -10.23
N ARG A 176 0.57 10.99 -8.89
CA ARG A 176 0.68 9.77 -8.09
C ARG A 176 -0.62 8.97 -8.10
N GLY A 177 -1.76 9.65 -8.02
CA GLY A 177 -3.08 9.04 -8.15
C GLY A 177 -3.29 8.39 -9.51
N ALA A 178 -2.97 9.10 -10.60
CA ALA A 178 -3.07 8.60 -11.96
C ALA A 178 -2.17 7.36 -12.18
N TRP A 179 -0.98 7.36 -11.61
CA TRP A 179 -0.09 6.19 -11.65
C TRP A 179 -0.66 4.97 -10.92
N ILE A 180 -1.21 5.17 -9.71
CA ILE A 180 -1.83 4.08 -8.96
C ILE A 180 -3.08 3.58 -9.69
N GLU A 181 -3.91 4.47 -10.23
CA GLU A 181 -5.09 4.12 -11.01
C GLU A 181 -4.73 3.30 -12.25
N ALA A 182 -3.70 3.71 -12.99
CA ALA A 182 -3.19 3.01 -14.16
C ALA A 182 -2.78 1.56 -13.83
N ARG A 183 -1.98 1.38 -12.77
CA ARG A 183 -1.52 0.04 -12.33
C ARG A 183 -2.69 -0.84 -11.92
N ILE A 184 -3.59 -0.32 -11.07
CA ILE A 184 -4.77 -1.07 -10.63
C ILE A 184 -5.66 -1.44 -11.83
N SER A 185 -5.90 -0.51 -12.76
CA SER A 185 -6.71 -0.77 -13.96
C SER A 185 -6.04 -1.82 -14.86
N SER A 186 -4.72 -1.79 -14.99
CA SER A 186 -3.98 -2.83 -15.72
C SER A 186 -4.08 -4.21 -15.06
N ASP A 187 -4.00 -4.28 -13.73
CA ASP A 187 -4.12 -5.54 -12.98
C ASP A 187 -5.54 -6.13 -13.05
N LEU A 188 -6.53 -5.25 -13.17
CA LEU A 188 -7.92 -5.60 -13.47
C LEU A 188 -8.14 -5.99 -14.94
N ASP A 189 -7.09 -6.00 -15.78
CA ASP A 189 -7.12 -6.19 -17.23
C ASP A 189 -8.07 -5.21 -17.94
N GLN A 190 -8.19 -3.98 -17.44
CA GLN A 190 -8.99 -2.90 -18.01
C GLN A 190 -8.09 -1.89 -18.74
N PRO A 191 -7.51 -2.24 -19.91
CA PRO A 191 -6.55 -1.38 -20.58
C PRO A 191 -7.18 -0.06 -21.06
N GLU A 192 -8.49 -0.01 -21.33
CA GLU A 192 -9.20 1.23 -21.65
C GLU A 192 -9.19 2.22 -20.49
N ALA A 193 -9.40 1.72 -19.26
CA ALA A 193 -9.37 2.54 -18.05
C ALA A 193 -7.93 2.94 -17.67
N ALA A 194 -6.95 2.09 -17.98
CA ALA A 194 -5.54 2.38 -17.71
C ALA A 194 -4.94 3.43 -18.67
N ALA A 195 -5.49 3.57 -19.88
CA ALA A 195 -4.87 4.36 -20.95
C ALA A 195 -4.76 5.86 -20.65
N GLU A 196 -5.83 6.50 -20.20
CA GLU A 196 -5.82 7.95 -19.95
C GLU A 196 -4.90 8.33 -18.78
N PRO A 197 -4.98 7.67 -17.60
CA PRO A 197 -4.06 7.94 -16.50
C PRO A 197 -2.59 7.69 -16.89
N LEU A 198 -2.30 6.67 -17.70
CA LEU A 198 -0.94 6.42 -18.21
C LEU A 198 -0.44 7.52 -19.13
N GLU A 199 -1.27 8.03 -20.04
CA GLU A 199 -0.89 9.14 -20.91
C GLU A 199 -0.62 10.43 -20.12
N ARG A 200 -1.33 10.65 -19.00
CA ARG A 200 -0.99 11.75 -18.07
C ARG A 200 0.37 11.57 -17.43
N VAL A 201 0.68 10.35 -16.96
CA VAL A 201 1.98 10.04 -16.32
C VAL A 201 3.14 10.09 -17.31
N LEU A 202 2.94 9.59 -18.54
CA LEU A 202 3.94 9.62 -19.62
C LEU A 202 4.39 11.04 -20.01
N LYS A 203 3.48 12.01 -19.94
CA LYS A 203 3.76 13.42 -20.26
C LYS A 203 4.61 14.12 -19.22
N ALA A 204 4.73 13.57 -18.01
CA ALA A 204 5.57 14.15 -16.98
C ALA A 204 7.07 13.97 -17.31
N ASP A 205 7.87 14.95 -16.93
CA ASP A 205 9.32 14.88 -17.06
C ASP A 205 9.95 13.90 -16.05
N GLY A 206 11.17 13.47 -16.32
CA GLY A 206 11.90 12.52 -15.47
C GLY A 206 12.05 12.99 -14.02
N PRO A 207 12.49 14.23 -13.74
CA PRO A 207 12.60 14.75 -12.37
C PRO A 207 11.29 14.73 -11.58
N SER A 208 10.16 15.06 -12.22
CA SER A 208 8.84 15.02 -11.61
C SER A 208 8.45 13.60 -11.21
N LEU A 209 8.71 12.62 -12.07
CA LEU A 209 8.47 11.21 -11.78
C LEU A 209 9.38 10.69 -10.65
N GLN A 210 10.66 11.04 -10.67
CA GLN A 210 11.62 10.67 -9.62
C GLN A 210 11.22 11.23 -8.25
N THR A 211 10.73 12.47 -8.20
CA THR A 211 10.29 13.12 -6.94
C THR A 211 9.18 12.33 -6.25
N ILE A 212 8.31 11.69 -7.02
CA ILE A 212 7.20 10.87 -6.48
C ILE A 212 7.51 9.37 -6.44
N GLY A 213 8.76 8.99 -6.74
CA GLY A 213 9.25 7.60 -6.70
C GLY A 213 8.68 6.71 -7.80
N ILE A 214 8.42 7.27 -8.98
CA ILE A 214 7.97 6.54 -10.16
C ILE A 214 9.13 6.38 -11.13
N ASP A 215 9.42 5.13 -11.52
CA ASP A 215 10.41 4.84 -12.54
C ASP A 215 9.82 5.06 -13.94
N ARG A 216 10.48 5.89 -14.74
CA ARG A 216 10.08 6.16 -16.13
C ARG A 216 10.07 4.88 -16.97
N ALA A 217 10.98 3.94 -16.72
CA ALA A 217 11.01 2.67 -17.45
C ALA A 217 9.76 1.82 -17.16
N GLU A 218 9.26 1.82 -15.93
CA GLU A 218 8.02 1.14 -15.54
C GLU A 218 6.81 1.78 -16.23
N VAL A 219 6.75 3.11 -16.28
CA VAL A 219 5.68 3.85 -16.97
C VAL A 219 5.67 3.52 -18.46
N VAL A 220 6.84 3.56 -19.12
CA VAL A 220 6.99 3.25 -20.55
C VAL A 220 6.55 1.81 -20.84
N SER A 221 7.02 0.85 -20.05
CA SER A 221 6.69 -0.57 -20.23
C SER A 221 5.19 -0.83 -20.05
N LEU A 222 4.60 -0.27 -19.00
CA LEU A 222 3.17 -0.42 -18.72
C LEU A 222 2.31 0.24 -19.80
N ALA A 223 2.66 1.45 -20.24
CA ALA A 223 1.94 2.14 -21.30
C ALA A 223 2.05 1.44 -22.66
N ALA A 224 3.21 0.86 -23.00
CA ALA A 224 3.37 0.04 -24.19
C ALA A 224 2.50 -1.24 -24.11
N ARG A 225 2.50 -1.94 -22.97
CA ARG A 225 1.62 -3.11 -22.73
C ARG A 225 0.14 -2.77 -22.89
N VAL A 226 -0.31 -1.66 -22.29
CA VAL A 226 -1.70 -1.21 -22.41
C VAL A 226 -2.06 -0.89 -23.86
N ASN A 227 -1.18 -0.20 -24.60
CA ASN A 227 -1.43 0.08 -26.01
C ASN A 227 -1.47 -1.19 -26.88
N LEU A 228 -0.63 -2.20 -26.60
CA LEU A 228 -0.68 -3.49 -27.27
C LEU A 228 -2.00 -4.24 -27.01
N LYS A 229 -2.50 -4.22 -25.76
CA LYS A 229 -3.80 -4.80 -25.41
C LYS A 229 -4.98 -4.09 -26.08
N LEU A 230 -4.84 -2.79 -26.33
CA LEU A 230 -5.81 -1.98 -27.08
C LEU A 230 -5.69 -2.14 -28.60
N GLY A 231 -4.76 -2.95 -29.11
CA GLY A 231 -4.52 -3.08 -30.55
C GLY A 231 -3.95 -1.81 -31.17
N ARG A 232 -3.16 -1.04 -30.42
CA ARG A 232 -2.49 0.21 -30.84
C ARG A 232 -0.98 0.02 -30.96
N PRO A 233 -0.48 -0.89 -31.83
CA PRO A 233 0.95 -1.22 -31.89
C PRO A 233 1.84 -0.06 -32.34
N LYS A 234 1.33 0.85 -33.18
CA LYS A 234 2.08 2.05 -33.59
C LYS A 234 2.38 2.95 -32.39
N ARG A 235 1.37 3.23 -31.57
CA ARG A 235 1.52 4.01 -30.34
C ARG A 235 2.46 3.32 -29.33
N ALA A 236 2.38 2.00 -29.22
CA ALA A 236 3.32 1.25 -28.38
C ALA A 236 4.78 1.43 -28.84
N LEU A 237 5.07 1.38 -30.15
CA LEU A 237 6.41 1.64 -30.68
C LEU A 237 6.87 3.08 -30.46
N GLU A 238 5.98 4.07 -30.60
CA GLU A 238 6.29 5.48 -30.29
C GLU A 238 6.70 5.66 -28.83
N ILE A 239 5.97 5.03 -27.90
CA ILE A 239 6.23 5.13 -26.45
C ILE A 239 7.55 4.46 -26.07
N LEU A 240 7.86 3.32 -26.68
CA LEU A 240 9.08 2.58 -26.41
C LEU A 240 10.34 3.31 -26.89
N ASP A 241 10.17 4.37 -27.71
CA ASP A 241 11.21 5.24 -28.27
C ASP A 241 12.52 4.49 -28.49
N VAL A 242 12.46 3.47 -29.35
CA VAL A 242 13.63 2.64 -29.67
C VAL A 242 14.54 3.45 -30.59
N ALA A 243 15.15 4.50 -30.04
CA ALA A 243 16.15 5.31 -30.72
C ALA A 243 17.35 4.40 -31.08
N PRO A 244 17.88 4.48 -32.31
CA PRO A 244 19.08 3.74 -32.68
C PRO A 244 20.24 4.11 -31.74
N GLY A 245 20.75 3.16 -30.97
CA GLY A 245 21.99 3.31 -30.18
C GLY A 245 21.84 3.56 -28.67
N ALA A 246 20.62 3.69 -28.13
CA ALA A 246 20.45 3.62 -26.67
C ALA A 246 20.63 2.17 -26.18
N GLU A 247 21.32 1.98 -25.04
CA GLU A 247 21.43 0.64 -24.42
C GLU A 247 20.02 0.12 -24.12
N PRO A 248 19.58 -0.93 -24.82
CA PRO A 248 18.18 -1.29 -24.85
C PRO A 248 17.76 -2.09 -23.64
N ILE A 249 16.71 -1.63 -22.97
CA ILE A 249 16.02 -2.40 -21.94
C ILE A 249 15.41 -3.64 -22.60
N ARG A 250 15.74 -4.82 -22.08
CA ARG A 250 15.31 -6.14 -22.58
C ARG A 250 13.78 -6.19 -22.81
N GLU A 251 13.03 -5.72 -21.83
CA GLU A 251 11.56 -5.67 -21.90
C GLU A 251 11.05 -4.76 -23.03
N SER A 252 11.67 -3.59 -23.25
CA SER A 252 11.26 -2.68 -24.32
C SER A 252 11.42 -3.32 -25.70
N ARG A 253 12.51 -4.08 -25.92
CA ARG A 253 12.71 -4.85 -27.17
C ARG A 253 11.70 -5.97 -27.34
N TRP A 254 11.39 -6.68 -26.25
CA TRP A 254 10.37 -7.71 -26.27
C TRP A 254 8.99 -7.13 -26.63
N LEU A 255 8.57 -6.03 -25.99
CA LEU A 255 7.32 -5.33 -26.28
C LEU A 255 7.29 -4.78 -27.71
N ALA A 256 8.41 -4.26 -28.22
CA ALA A 256 8.53 -3.83 -29.61
C ALA A 256 8.33 -5.00 -30.59
N SER A 257 8.89 -6.19 -30.29
CA SER A 257 8.65 -7.39 -31.10
C SER A 257 7.15 -7.73 -31.18
N ARG A 258 6.40 -7.58 -30.07
CA ARG A 258 4.95 -7.82 -30.05
C ARG A 258 4.18 -6.79 -30.86
N ALA A 259 4.59 -5.53 -30.79
CA ALA A 259 4.01 -4.46 -31.63
C ALA A 259 4.24 -4.72 -33.13
N LEU A 260 5.41 -5.26 -33.50
CA LEU A 260 5.74 -5.62 -34.87
C LEU A 260 4.94 -6.83 -35.36
N LEU A 261 4.73 -7.85 -34.49
CA LEU A 261 3.86 -8.99 -34.79
C LEU A 261 2.40 -8.56 -35.05
N GLN A 262 1.84 -7.68 -34.22
CA GLN A 262 0.49 -7.13 -34.44
C GLN A 262 0.34 -6.37 -35.76
N GLN A 263 1.45 -5.89 -36.33
CA GLN A 263 1.48 -5.23 -37.64
C GLN A 263 1.80 -6.18 -38.80
N GLY A 264 1.94 -7.49 -38.55
CA GLY A 264 2.30 -8.49 -39.56
C GLY A 264 3.78 -8.47 -39.97
N LYS A 265 4.65 -7.76 -39.23
CA LYS A 265 6.08 -7.58 -39.55
C LYS A 265 6.95 -8.65 -38.90
N ALA A 266 6.71 -9.92 -39.25
CA ALA A 266 7.33 -11.07 -38.58
C ALA A 266 8.88 -11.03 -38.56
N ARG A 267 9.54 -10.66 -39.67
CA ARG A 267 11.01 -10.58 -39.75
C ARG A 267 11.61 -9.51 -38.85
N GLU A 268 10.97 -8.33 -38.77
CA GLU A 268 11.41 -7.25 -37.87
C GLU A 268 11.21 -7.67 -36.41
N ALA A 269 10.10 -8.36 -36.11
CA ALA A 269 9.83 -8.86 -34.76
C ALA A 269 10.85 -9.91 -34.31
N GLU A 270 11.24 -10.83 -35.19
CA GLU A 270 12.28 -11.84 -34.93
C GLU A 270 13.62 -11.18 -34.60
N SER A 271 14.03 -10.17 -35.37
CA SER A 271 15.25 -9.40 -35.11
C SER A 271 15.21 -8.70 -33.74
N ALA A 272 14.08 -8.07 -33.39
CA ALA A 272 13.89 -7.43 -32.09
C ALA A 272 13.97 -8.44 -30.92
N LEU A 273 13.45 -9.66 -31.10
CA LEU A 273 13.43 -10.72 -30.10
C LEU A 273 14.78 -11.44 -29.96
N ALA A 274 15.52 -11.65 -31.05
CA ALA A 274 16.84 -12.29 -31.01
C ALA A 274 17.81 -11.53 -30.09
N ALA A 275 17.61 -10.22 -29.94
CA ALA A 275 18.41 -9.35 -29.09
C ALA A 275 17.99 -9.36 -27.60
N VAL A 276 17.04 -10.23 -27.21
CA VAL A 276 16.47 -10.40 -25.87
C VAL A 276 16.89 -11.75 -25.23
N VAL A 277 17.71 -12.57 -25.90
CA VAL A 277 18.05 -13.95 -25.47
C VAL A 277 18.95 -13.98 -24.20
N PRO A 278 18.79 -14.94 -23.27
CA PRO A 278 17.79 -16.02 -23.26
C PRO A 278 16.36 -15.48 -23.18
N SER A 279 15.44 -16.14 -23.89
CA SER A 279 14.04 -15.69 -23.98
C SER A 279 13.47 -15.49 -22.59
N GLU A 280 12.73 -14.40 -22.40
CA GLU A 280 11.95 -14.17 -21.18
C GLU A 280 11.07 -15.39 -20.85
N SER A 281 10.63 -15.52 -19.58
CA SER A 281 9.81 -16.64 -19.12
C SER A 281 8.71 -16.94 -20.17
N PRO A 282 8.57 -18.20 -20.64
CA PRO A 282 7.51 -18.56 -21.60
C PRO A 282 6.10 -18.33 -21.03
N LEU A 283 6.00 -18.07 -19.73
CA LEU A 283 4.77 -17.75 -19.00
C LEU A 283 4.54 -16.25 -18.84
N ARG A 284 5.45 -15.41 -19.34
CA ARG A 284 5.26 -13.95 -19.32
C ARG A 284 3.98 -13.63 -20.08
N ARG A 285 3.05 -12.94 -19.43
CA ARG A 285 1.75 -12.60 -20.01
C ARG A 285 1.93 -11.84 -21.32
N GLU A 286 1.44 -12.45 -22.38
CA GLU A 286 1.45 -11.87 -23.72
C GLU A 286 0.53 -10.64 -23.73
N PRO A 287 1.03 -9.44 -24.08
CA PRO A 287 0.22 -8.23 -24.14
C PRO A 287 -0.67 -8.17 -25.40
N SER A 288 -0.76 -9.25 -26.17
CA SER A 288 -1.61 -9.34 -27.35
C SER A 288 -3.09 -9.56 -26.97
N PRO A 289 -4.03 -9.02 -27.76
CA PRO A 289 -5.45 -9.28 -27.55
C PRO A 289 -5.80 -10.76 -27.75
N TYR A 290 -6.58 -11.31 -26.81
CA TYR A 290 -7.18 -12.65 -26.86
C TYR A 290 -8.69 -12.55 -26.63
N THR A 291 -9.40 -13.68 -26.57
CA THR A 291 -10.86 -13.70 -26.30
C THR A 291 -11.19 -13.02 -24.97
N GLY A 292 -11.99 -11.95 -25.00
CA GLY A 292 -12.28 -11.12 -23.82
C GLY A 292 -11.37 -9.88 -23.69
N ALA A 293 -10.43 -9.67 -24.60
CA ALA A 293 -9.64 -8.45 -24.68
C ALA A 293 -10.46 -7.24 -25.19
N ALA A 294 -9.93 -6.04 -24.95
CA ALA A 294 -10.55 -4.76 -25.31
C ALA A 294 -10.99 -4.66 -26.78
N SER A 295 -10.25 -5.29 -27.70
CA SER A 295 -10.60 -5.33 -29.13
C SER A 295 -11.93 -6.02 -29.42
N CYS A 296 -12.38 -6.93 -28.54
CA CYS A 296 -13.64 -7.65 -28.71
C CYS A 296 -14.85 -6.86 -28.19
N ARG A 297 -14.65 -5.88 -27.29
CA ARG A 297 -15.73 -5.15 -26.63
C ARG A 297 -16.71 -4.46 -27.60
N PRO A 298 -16.28 -3.80 -28.69
CA PRO A 298 -17.21 -3.11 -29.59
C PRO A 298 -18.28 -4.02 -30.20
N CYS A 299 -17.94 -5.30 -30.43
CA CYS A 299 -18.85 -6.29 -31.01
C CYS A 299 -19.48 -7.22 -29.95
N HIS A 300 -18.85 -7.40 -28.79
CA HIS A 300 -19.22 -8.38 -27.77
C HIS A 300 -19.19 -7.81 -26.34
N SER A 301 -19.86 -6.67 -26.11
CA SER A 301 -19.81 -5.94 -24.83
C SER A 301 -20.20 -6.79 -23.61
N SER A 302 -21.32 -7.53 -23.68
CA SER A 302 -21.80 -8.36 -22.57
C SER A 302 -20.83 -9.50 -22.21
N ASN A 303 -20.29 -10.19 -23.22
CA ASN A 303 -19.29 -11.24 -23.00
C ASN A 303 -17.99 -10.64 -22.44
N TYR A 304 -17.54 -9.51 -23.00
CA TYR A 304 -16.38 -8.79 -22.48
C TYR A 304 -16.57 -8.44 -20.99
N GLU A 305 -17.67 -7.78 -20.61
CA GLU A 305 -17.92 -7.36 -19.22
C GLU A 305 -17.99 -8.56 -18.24
N SER A 306 -18.59 -9.68 -18.66
CA SER A 306 -18.64 -10.92 -17.88
C SER A 306 -17.24 -11.54 -17.67
N GLN A 307 -16.42 -11.64 -18.73
CA GLN A 307 -15.08 -12.21 -18.64
C GLN A 307 -14.12 -11.32 -17.82
N GLN A 308 -14.28 -10.00 -17.91
CA GLN A 308 -13.47 -9.03 -17.15
C GLN A 308 -13.78 -9.06 -15.66
N SER A 309 -15.06 -9.15 -15.28
CA SER A 309 -15.46 -9.23 -13.86
C SER A 309 -15.05 -10.54 -13.19
N SER A 310 -15.08 -11.65 -13.92
CA SER A 310 -14.64 -12.96 -13.41
C SER A 310 -13.12 -13.15 -13.41
N ARG A 311 -12.38 -12.28 -14.11
CA ARG A 311 -10.93 -12.38 -14.35
C ARG A 311 -10.54 -13.74 -14.97
N HIS A 312 -11.42 -14.32 -15.77
CA HIS A 312 -11.26 -15.68 -16.30
C HIS A 312 -10.04 -15.80 -17.25
N SER A 313 -9.72 -14.74 -17.97
CA SER A 313 -8.49 -14.63 -18.77
C SER A 313 -7.20 -14.57 -17.95
N GLN A 314 -7.31 -14.29 -16.65
CA GLN A 314 -6.18 -14.15 -15.74
C GLN A 314 -6.05 -15.36 -14.81
N THR A 315 -6.33 -16.57 -15.31
CA THR A 315 -6.38 -17.79 -14.48
C THR A 315 -5.04 -18.51 -14.38
N PHE A 316 -4.02 -18.16 -15.16
CA PHE A 316 -2.72 -18.81 -15.09
C PHE A 316 -1.67 -17.83 -14.56
N HIS A 317 -0.93 -18.26 -13.53
CA HIS A 317 0.12 -17.49 -12.88
C HIS A 317 1.40 -18.34 -12.76
N ASP A 318 2.53 -17.75 -13.14
CA ASP A 318 3.87 -18.31 -12.88
C ASP A 318 4.19 -18.23 -11.37
N ARG A 319 5.25 -18.94 -10.99
CA ARG A 319 5.74 -19.31 -9.65
C ARG A 319 5.63 -18.30 -8.53
N TRP A 320 5.40 -17.00 -8.76
CA TRP A 320 4.94 -16.08 -7.71
C TRP A 320 4.61 -14.63 -8.14
N ASP A 321 4.34 -14.29 -9.41
CA ASP A 321 4.06 -12.88 -9.79
C ASP A 321 2.66 -12.38 -9.37
N GLY A 322 1.97 -13.10 -8.49
CA GLY A 322 0.65 -12.75 -7.99
C GLY A 322 0.69 -12.20 -6.56
N PRO A 323 0.01 -11.09 -6.24
CA PRO A 323 -0.09 -10.50 -4.89
C PRO A 323 -0.83 -11.38 -3.86
N THR A 324 -1.02 -12.66 -4.17
CA THR A 324 -1.88 -13.57 -3.41
C THR A 324 -1.11 -14.53 -2.55
N ALA A 325 0.16 -14.78 -2.83
CA ALA A 325 0.77 -15.98 -2.30
C ALA A 325 1.79 -15.70 -1.18
N SER A 326 2.46 -14.54 -1.18
CA SER A 326 3.48 -14.07 -0.18
C SER A 326 2.98 -13.88 1.26
N GLY A 327 1.76 -14.31 1.57
CA GLY A 327 1.20 -14.23 2.92
C GLY A 327 0.35 -15.45 3.30
N ARG A 328 0.54 -16.59 2.63
CA ARG A 328 -0.28 -17.81 2.84
C ARG A 328 0.52 -19.02 3.33
N GLU A 329 1.73 -18.79 3.82
CA GLU A 329 2.56 -19.80 4.46
C GLU A 329 1.95 -20.26 5.79
N GLY A 330 2.29 -21.48 6.18
CA GLY A 330 1.88 -22.09 7.44
C GLY A 330 1.03 -23.34 7.27
N GLU A 331 0.41 -23.73 8.38
CA GLU A 331 -0.42 -24.94 8.51
C GLU A 331 -1.80 -24.75 7.86
N ILE A 332 -2.20 -25.77 7.11
CA ILE A 332 -3.47 -25.84 6.40
C ILE A 332 -4.14 -27.15 6.82
N ALA A 333 -5.25 -27.07 7.54
CA ALA A 333 -6.04 -28.25 7.87
C ALA A 333 -6.73 -28.78 6.60
N ASP A 334 -6.71 -30.10 6.39
CA ASP A 334 -7.48 -30.72 5.33
C ASP A 334 -8.99 -30.51 5.57
N PRO A 335 -9.74 -29.94 4.61
CA PRO A 335 -11.14 -29.59 4.82
C PRO A 335 -12.08 -30.79 5.01
N ALA A 336 -11.67 -32.00 4.61
CA ALA A 336 -12.47 -33.22 4.75
C ALA A 336 -11.94 -34.16 5.85
N TRP A 337 -10.63 -34.16 6.13
CA TRP A 337 -10.01 -35.13 7.05
C TRP A 337 -9.11 -34.48 8.10
N ARG A 338 -9.58 -34.41 9.35
CA ARG A 338 -8.84 -33.80 10.48
C ARG A 338 -7.46 -34.39 10.79
N ARG A 339 -7.14 -35.59 10.27
CA ARG A 339 -5.85 -36.28 10.47
C ARG A 339 -4.86 -36.03 9.32
N VAL A 340 -5.25 -35.21 8.36
CA VAL A 340 -4.42 -34.78 7.25
C VAL A 340 -4.15 -33.29 7.42
N HIS A 341 -2.88 -32.93 7.34
CA HIS A 341 -2.42 -31.56 7.47
C HIS A 341 -1.48 -31.24 6.31
N HIS A 342 -1.63 -30.05 5.75
CA HIS A 342 -0.73 -29.54 4.74
C HIS A 342 0.05 -28.37 5.32
N ARG A 343 1.26 -28.16 4.84
CA ARG A 343 2.08 -27.01 5.20
C ARG A 343 2.65 -26.39 3.95
N LEU A 344 2.47 -25.08 3.81
CA LEU A 344 3.10 -24.30 2.76
C LEU A 344 4.27 -23.52 3.36
N THR A 345 5.46 -23.70 2.80
CA THR A 345 6.69 -23.03 3.26
C THR A 345 7.44 -22.48 2.07
N THR A 346 7.97 -21.26 2.18
CA THR A 346 8.90 -20.73 1.17
C THR A 346 10.28 -20.62 1.78
N ASP A 347 11.27 -21.19 1.10
CA ASP A 347 12.68 -21.09 1.48
C ASP A 347 13.49 -20.73 0.23
N ASP A 348 14.34 -19.70 0.33
CA ASP A 348 15.15 -19.17 -0.77
C ASP A 348 14.39 -19.00 -2.11
N GLY A 349 13.15 -18.48 -2.04
CA GLY A 349 12.29 -18.24 -3.20
C GLY A 349 11.65 -19.50 -3.81
N THR A 350 11.83 -20.67 -3.18
CA THR A 350 11.18 -21.93 -3.55
C THR A 350 10.08 -22.26 -2.56
N THR A 351 8.84 -22.29 -3.03
CA THR A 351 7.70 -22.70 -2.19
C THR A 351 7.46 -24.20 -2.32
N SER A 352 7.40 -24.90 -1.18
CA SER A 352 7.01 -26.30 -1.10
C SER A 352 5.68 -26.47 -0.39
N LEU A 353 4.88 -27.41 -0.90
CA LEU A 353 3.69 -27.95 -0.24
C LEU A 353 4.05 -29.31 0.35
N GLU A 354 3.98 -29.41 1.66
CA GLU A 354 4.09 -30.68 2.39
C GLU A 354 2.69 -31.15 2.78
N THR A 355 2.41 -32.44 2.66
CA THR A 355 1.15 -33.05 3.09
C THR A 355 1.46 -34.25 3.97
N THR A 356 1.01 -34.21 5.22
CA THR A 356 1.17 -35.30 6.17
C THR A 356 -0.15 -36.03 6.36
N VAL A 357 -0.16 -37.31 6.03
CA VAL A 357 -1.29 -38.23 6.18
C VAL A 357 -0.92 -39.24 7.25
N VAL A 358 -1.43 -39.04 8.47
CA VAL A 358 -1.08 -39.87 9.64
C VAL A 358 0.44 -39.84 9.89
N ASP A 359 1.18 -40.86 9.45
CA ASP A 359 2.64 -41.01 9.69
C ASP A 359 3.47 -40.88 8.39
N GLN A 360 2.85 -40.54 7.26
CA GLN A 360 3.51 -40.37 5.96
C GLN A 360 3.49 -38.91 5.53
N THR A 361 4.63 -38.38 5.12
CA THR A 361 4.76 -37.00 4.61
C THR A 361 5.17 -37.04 3.15
N PHE A 362 4.43 -36.30 2.32
CA PHE A 362 4.72 -36.10 0.90
C PHE A 362 5.09 -34.65 0.66
N ARG A 363 6.12 -34.41 -0.14
CA ARG A 363 6.57 -33.06 -0.48
C ARG A 363 6.42 -32.81 -1.98
N ALA A 364 6.10 -31.57 -2.32
CA ALA A 364 6.10 -31.11 -3.69
C ALA A 364 6.51 -29.65 -3.79
N ILE A 365 7.10 -29.27 -4.91
CA ILE A 365 7.50 -27.89 -5.20
C ILE A 365 6.38 -27.24 -6.00
N VAL A 366 5.86 -26.10 -5.52
CA VAL A 366 4.87 -25.32 -6.27
C VAL A 366 5.48 -24.84 -7.58
N GLN A 367 4.78 -25.13 -8.68
CA GLN A 367 5.19 -24.73 -10.03
C GLN A 367 4.30 -23.60 -10.54
N TYR A 368 2.98 -23.75 -10.39
CA TYR A 368 2.03 -22.78 -10.93
C TYR A 368 0.88 -22.55 -9.96
N ILE A 369 0.17 -21.45 -10.17
CA ILE A 369 -1.11 -21.20 -9.51
C ILE A 369 -2.15 -21.01 -10.61
N VAL A 370 -3.22 -21.80 -10.53
CA VAL A 370 -4.33 -21.77 -11.48
C VAL A 370 -5.59 -21.28 -10.77
N GLY A 371 -6.35 -20.42 -11.44
CA GLY A 371 -7.56 -19.78 -10.93
C GLY A 371 -7.47 -18.26 -10.96
N SER A 372 -8.62 -17.59 -11.05
CA SER A 372 -8.70 -16.16 -11.36
C SER A 372 -8.28 -15.22 -10.23
N GLY A 373 -7.89 -15.77 -9.08
CA GLY A 373 -7.59 -15.00 -7.87
C GLY A 373 -8.80 -14.34 -7.21
N ASN A 374 -10.01 -14.50 -7.74
CA ASN A 374 -11.25 -13.95 -7.17
C ASN A 374 -12.16 -15.05 -6.58
N HIS A 375 -12.17 -16.23 -7.18
CA HIS A 375 -13.04 -17.34 -6.77
C HIS A 375 -12.25 -18.43 -6.02
N GLY A 376 -11.19 -18.92 -6.64
CA GLY A 376 -10.32 -19.93 -6.07
C GLY A 376 -8.96 -19.87 -6.74
N GLN A 377 -7.94 -20.32 -6.03
CA GLN A 377 -6.57 -20.49 -6.53
C GLN A 377 -6.09 -21.87 -6.10
N THR A 378 -5.80 -22.71 -7.08
CA THR A 378 -5.30 -24.07 -6.90
C THR A 378 -3.81 -24.10 -7.23
N LEU A 379 -3.02 -24.79 -6.43
CA LEU A 379 -1.59 -24.95 -6.68
C LEU A 379 -1.42 -26.10 -7.67
N VAL A 380 -0.56 -25.91 -8.66
CA VAL A 380 0.00 -27.01 -9.45
C VAL A 380 1.40 -27.23 -8.93
N VAL A 381 1.65 -28.41 -8.39
CA VAL A 381 2.88 -28.79 -7.71
C VAL A 381 3.60 -29.88 -8.48
N LYS A 382 4.92 -29.96 -8.35
CA LYS A 382 5.73 -31.05 -8.87
C LYS A 382 6.21 -31.89 -7.70
N ASP A 383 5.78 -33.13 -7.64
CA ASP A 383 6.14 -34.04 -6.55
C ASP A 383 7.60 -34.52 -6.64
N GLU A 384 8.03 -35.30 -5.65
CA GLU A 384 9.39 -35.86 -5.58
C GLU A 384 9.72 -36.82 -6.74
N HIS A 385 8.71 -37.38 -7.41
CA HIS A 385 8.87 -38.22 -8.60
C HIS A 385 8.93 -37.39 -9.90
N GLY A 386 8.77 -36.07 -9.79
CA GLY A 386 8.76 -35.15 -10.92
C GLY A 386 7.43 -35.06 -11.66
N GLU A 387 6.37 -35.65 -11.12
CA GLU A 387 5.02 -35.62 -11.69
C GLU A 387 4.30 -34.33 -11.27
N PHE A 388 3.60 -33.70 -12.23
CA PHE A 388 2.77 -32.54 -11.94
C PHE A 388 1.44 -32.98 -11.32
N ARG A 389 1.04 -32.31 -10.25
CA ARG A 389 -0.20 -32.58 -9.53
C ARG A 389 -0.99 -31.30 -9.30
N GLU A 390 -2.28 -31.35 -9.52
CA GLU A 390 -3.21 -30.37 -8.99
C GLU A 390 -3.34 -30.63 -7.49
N SER A 391 -2.98 -29.65 -6.66
CA SER A 391 -3.00 -29.80 -5.20
C SER A 391 -4.40 -30.09 -4.70
N ARG A 392 -4.50 -30.83 -3.59
CA ARG A 392 -5.79 -31.11 -2.93
C ARG A 392 -6.47 -29.89 -2.31
N VAL A 393 -5.68 -28.88 -1.96
CA VAL A 393 -6.16 -27.66 -1.33
C VAL A 393 -6.12 -26.50 -2.31
N SER A 394 -7.20 -25.74 -2.35
CA SER A 394 -7.32 -24.49 -3.08
C SER A 394 -7.61 -23.37 -2.08
N TYR A 395 -7.09 -22.18 -2.33
CA TYR A 395 -7.42 -21.02 -1.52
C TYR A 395 -8.59 -20.25 -2.13
N GLU A 396 -9.59 -19.90 -1.31
CA GLU A 396 -10.73 -19.06 -1.71
C GLU A 396 -10.60 -17.65 -1.10
N PRO A 397 -10.20 -16.63 -1.87
CA PRO A 397 -9.95 -15.28 -1.37
C PRO A 397 -11.16 -14.62 -0.70
N LYS A 398 -12.36 -14.87 -1.21
CA LYS A 398 -13.61 -14.34 -0.62
C LYS A 398 -13.91 -14.91 0.76
N ARG A 399 -13.48 -16.15 1.03
CA ARG A 399 -13.65 -16.81 2.34
C ARG A 399 -12.45 -16.58 3.25
N GLY A 400 -11.31 -16.19 2.71
CA GLY A 400 -10.06 -16.10 3.46
C GLY A 400 -9.60 -17.45 4.00
N ALA A 401 -9.93 -18.54 3.29
CA ALA A 401 -9.73 -19.90 3.78
C ALA A 401 -9.27 -20.85 2.67
N TRP A 402 -8.55 -21.88 3.08
CA TRP A 402 -8.25 -23.04 2.25
C TRP A 402 -9.44 -23.99 2.24
N THR A 403 -9.82 -24.44 1.05
CA THR A 403 -10.90 -25.39 0.80
C THR A 403 -10.38 -26.55 -0.03
N LYS A 404 -11.15 -27.63 -0.09
CA LYS A 404 -10.78 -28.79 -0.90
C LYS A 404 -10.98 -28.39 -2.35
N THR A 405 -9.99 -28.66 -3.19
CA THR A 405 -10.05 -28.43 -4.63
C THR A 405 -11.27 -29.14 -5.21
N ILE A 406 -11.96 -28.44 -6.12
CA ILE A 406 -13.19 -28.93 -6.75
C ILE A 406 -12.88 -30.26 -7.45
N ASP A 407 -13.82 -31.20 -7.40
CA ASP A 407 -13.72 -32.55 -7.98
C ASP A 407 -12.66 -33.48 -7.34
N HIS A 408 -11.99 -33.07 -6.26
CA HIS A 408 -11.18 -33.99 -5.46
C HIS A 408 -12.09 -34.83 -4.55
N PRO A 409 -11.90 -36.16 -4.48
CA PRO A 409 -12.70 -37.03 -3.60
C PRO A 409 -12.42 -36.71 -2.13
N ASP A 410 -13.40 -36.91 -1.25
CA ASP A 410 -13.15 -36.76 0.19
C ASP A 410 -12.06 -37.74 0.65
N SER A 411 -12.11 -38.99 0.20
CA SER A 411 -11.08 -40.01 0.41
C SER A 411 -10.44 -40.40 -0.93
N PRO A 412 -9.21 -39.95 -1.22
CA PRO A 412 -8.41 -40.44 -2.33
C PRO A 412 -8.11 -41.95 -2.23
N PRO A 413 -7.75 -42.61 -3.35
CA PRO A 413 -7.48 -44.06 -3.37
C PRO A 413 -6.21 -44.45 -2.62
N ASP A 414 -5.26 -43.53 -2.45
CA ASP A 414 -4.01 -43.73 -1.73
C ASP A 414 -3.62 -42.46 -0.95
N ALA A 415 -2.58 -42.58 -0.11
CA ALA A 415 -2.12 -41.48 0.74
C ALA A 415 -1.52 -40.31 -0.09
N LEU A 416 -0.90 -40.60 -1.22
CA LEU A 416 -0.33 -39.58 -2.11
C LEU A 416 -1.42 -38.71 -2.76
N GLY A 417 -2.62 -39.26 -2.99
CA GLY A 417 -3.78 -38.52 -3.47
C GLY A 417 -4.23 -37.40 -2.53
N TYR A 418 -3.79 -37.38 -1.26
CA TYR A 418 -4.00 -36.24 -0.37
C TYR A 418 -3.07 -35.06 -0.67
N LEU A 419 -1.90 -35.28 -1.28
CA LEU A 419 -1.08 -34.19 -1.79
C LEU A 419 -1.75 -33.52 -2.99
N GLY A 420 -2.29 -34.34 -3.90
CA GLY A 420 -2.97 -33.86 -5.10
C GLY A 420 -3.16 -34.93 -6.18
N ARG A 421 -3.96 -34.61 -7.19
CA ARG A 421 -4.24 -35.48 -8.33
C ARG A 421 -3.24 -35.21 -9.46
N PRO A 422 -2.74 -36.24 -10.16
CA PRO A 422 -1.92 -36.03 -11.36
C PRO A 422 -2.60 -35.13 -12.39
N VAL A 423 -1.82 -34.22 -12.99
CA VAL A 423 -2.23 -33.41 -14.15
C VAL A 423 -1.85 -34.19 -15.41
N SER A 424 -2.83 -34.87 -16.02
CA SER A 424 -2.67 -35.65 -17.25
C SER A 424 -2.66 -34.81 -18.50
#